data_AF-A0AAU8AKP3-F1
#
_entry.id   AF-A0AAU8AKP3-F1
#
_cell.length_a   1.000
_cell.length_b   1.000
_cell.length_c   1.000
_cell.angle_alpha   90.00
_cell.angle_beta   90.00
_cell.angle_gamma   90.00
#
_symmetry.space_group_name_H-M   'P 1'
#
loop_
_entity.id
_entity.type
_entity.pdbx_description
1 polymer ?
#
loop_
_entity_poly.entity_id
_entity_poly.type
_entity_poly.pdbx_seq_one_letter_code
_entity_poly.pdbx_strand_id
1 'polypeptide(L)'
;MRRGTLLLLLVAAPAGAESVVATRTIRAQEVIAADAVRLDPRVVSGAADALGAAIGRESLVAVYAGQPVMTAQLTEPALVERNQLVELVYEHAGLRIVTEGRAMSRGAAGDRIRVMNLASRSLLVGTIGPGGRIDVSPE
;
A
#
# COMPACT_ATOMS: atom_id res chain seq x y z
N MET A 1 -19.72 -55.76 -28.47
CA MET A 1 -19.89 -54.30 -28.30
C MET A 1 -19.95 -53.97 -26.81
N ARG A 2 -18.81 -53.73 -26.16
CA ARG A 2 -18.74 -53.39 -24.72
C ARG A 2 -18.55 -51.88 -24.62
N ARG A 3 -19.60 -51.17 -24.21
CA ARG A 3 -19.58 -49.74 -23.92
C ARG A 3 -18.75 -49.52 -22.66
N GLY A 4 -17.53 -49.03 -22.81
CA GLY A 4 -16.69 -48.61 -21.69
C GLY A 4 -17.13 -47.23 -21.24
N THR A 5 -17.82 -47.14 -20.11
CA THR A 5 -18.15 -45.88 -19.45
C THR A 5 -16.86 -45.31 -18.84
N LEU A 6 -16.34 -44.23 -19.41
CA LEU A 6 -15.18 -43.51 -18.89
C LEU A 6 -15.64 -42.68 -17.68
N LEU A 7 -15.27 -43.11 -16.46
CA LEU A 7 -15.52 -42.35 -15.23
C LEU A 7 -14.44 -41.27 -15.11
N LEU A 8 -14.81 -40.02 -15.38
CA LEU A 8 -13.93 -38.86 -15.20
C LEU A 8 -13.85 -38.52 -13.70
N LEU A 9 -12.78 -38.95 -13.03
CA LEU A 9 -12.50 -38.58 -11.64
C LEU A 9 -11.98 -37.14 -11.59
N LEU A 10 -12.83 -36.22 -11.14
CA LEU A 10 -12.46 -34.84 -10.86
C LEU A 10 -11.68 -34.82 -9.53
N VAL A 11 -10.34 -34.85 -9.60
CA VAL A 11 -9.50 -34.69 -8.41
C VAL A 11 -9.46 -33.20 -8.07
N ALA A 12 -10.28 -32.78 -7.10
CA ALA A 12 -10.13 -31.48 -6.46
C ALA A 12 -8.91 -31.54 -5.53
N ALA A 13 -7.84 -30.82 -5.89
CA ALA A 13 -6.69 -30.66 -5.00
C ALA A 13 -7.16 -29.92 -3.73
N PRO A 14 -6.68 -30.29 -2.53
CA PRO A 14 -6.93 -29.50 -1.34
C PRO A 14 -6.22 -28.16 -1.53
N ALA A 15 -6.99 -27.10 -1.80
CA ALA A 15 -6.50 -25.74 -1.63
C ALA A 15 -6.32 -25.55 -0.12
N GLY A 16 -5.15 -25.92 0.41
CA GLY A 16 -4.77 -25.56 1.76
C GLY A 16 -4.76 -24.05 1.82
N ALA A 17 -5.74 -23.47 2.52
CA ALA A 17 -5.68 -22.05 2.82
C ALA A 17 -4.46 -21.84 3.73
N GLU A 18 -3.48 -21.11 3.24
CA GLU A 18 -2.32 -20.69 4.01
C GLU A 18 -2.55 -19.24 4.43
N SER A 19 -1.90 -18.82 5.50
CA SER A 19 -1.92 -17.41 5.90
C SER A 19 -0.50 -16.86 5.99
N VAL A 20 -0.35 -15.58 5.66
CA VAL A 20 0.90 -14.86 5.75
C VAL A 20 1.19 -14.51 7.20
N VAL A 21 2.37 -14.90 7.67
CA VAL A 21 2.87 -14.67 9.02
C VAL A 21 4.19 -13.93 8.97
N ALA A 22 4.40 -12.99 9.89
CA ALA A 22 5.64 -12.23 10.00
C ALA A 22 6.80 -13.10 10.50
N THR A 23 7.97 -13.04 9.86
CA THR A 23 9.19 -13.75 10.28
C THR A 23 10.00 -12.96 11.32
N ARG A 24 9.85 -11.62 11.30
CA ARG A 24 10.45 -10.67 12.22
C ARG A 24 9.41 -9.62 12.61
N THR A 25 9.75 -8.75 13.56
CA THR A 25 8.92 -7.58 13.84
C THR A 25 8.90 -6.65 12.62
N ILE A 26 7.69 -6.36 12.13
CA ILE A 26 7.37 -5.35 11.12
C ILE A 26 6.83 -4.16 11.90
N ARG A 27 7.41 -2.97 11.70
CA ARG A 27 6.98 -1.76 12.41
C ARG A 27 5.74 -1.15 11.74
N ALA A 28 5.03 -0.32 12.48
CA ALA A 28 4.06 0.57 11.86
C ALA A 28 4.78 1.46 10.84
N GLN A 29 4.10 1.72 9.72
CA GLN A 29 4.59 2.50 8.58
C GLN A 29 5.75 1.86 7.81
N GLU A 30 6.06 0.59 8.07
CA GLU A 30 7.08 -0.16 7.35
C GLU A 30 6.48 -0.86 6.14
N VAL A 31 7.15 -0.73 4.99
CA VAL A 31 6.83 -1.51 3.79
C VAL A 31 7.30 -2.94 3.98
N ILE A 32 6.38 -3.88 3.84
CA ILE A 32 6.63 -5.31 4.03
C ILE A 32 7.52 -5.83 2.91
N ALA A 33 8.73 -6.20 3.28
CA ALA A 33 9.69 -6.86 2.40
C ALA A 33 9.45 -8.38 2.34
N ALA A 34 9.94 -9.03 1.28
CA ALA A 34 9.74 -10.46 1.04
C ALA A 34 10.37 -11.36 2.12
N ASP A 35 11.44 -10.89 2.77
CA ASP A 35 12.11 -11.59 3.87
C ASP A 35 11.36 -11.49 5.21
N ALA A 36 10.48 -10.50 5.34
CA ALA A 36 9.74 -10.20 6.57
C ALA A 36 8.49 -11.07 6.76
N VAL A 37 8.12 -11.88 5.75
CA VAL A 37 6.90 -12.68 5.74
C VAL A 37 7.13 -14.07 5.17
N ARG A 38 6.31 -15.03 5.61
CA ARG A 38 6.25 -16.38 5.06
C ARG A 38 4.82 -16.89 5.07
N LEU A 39 4.54 -17.93 4.29
CA LEU A 39 3.30 -18.68 4.41
C LEU A 39 3.38 -19.62 5.63
N ASP A 40 2.27 -19.74 6.33
CA ASP A 40 2.05 -20.69 7.41
C ASP A 40 0.78 -21.49 7.10
N PRO A 41 0.79 -22.82 7.30
CA PRO A 41 -0.37 -23.67 7.06
C PRO A 41 -1.56 -23.37 8.00
N ARG A 42 -1.35 -22.57 9.05
CA ARG A 42 -2.45 -22.10 9.91
C ARG A 42 -3.26 -21.04 9.18
N VAL A 43 -4.53 -21.36 8.95
CA VAL A 43 -5.52 -20.38 8.47
C VAL A 43 -5.89 -19.45 9.62
N VAL A 44 -5.71 -18.15 9.40
CA VAL A 44 -6.24 -17.11 10.27
C VAL A 44 -7.19 -16.25 9.45
N SER A 45 -8.45 -16.20 9.89
CA SER A 45 -9.47 -15.40 9.21
C SER A 45 -9.06 -13.92 9.17
N GLY A 46 -9.10 -13.31 7.98
CA GLY A 46 -8.72 -11.92 7.74
C GLY A 46 -7.22 -11.67 7.55
N ALA A 47 -6.37 -12.69 7.73
CA ALA A 47 -4.97 -12.63 7.35
C ALA A 47 -4.83 -12.56 5.82
N ALA A 48 -3.69 -12.10 5.33
CA ALA A 48 -3.36 -12.21 3.92
C ALA A 48 -3.15 -13.68 3.55
N ASP A 49 -3.76 -14.13 2.45
CA ASP A 49 -3.75 -15.54 2.04
C ASP A 49 -2.58 -15.88 1.08
N ALA A 50 -1.87 -14.85 0.61
CA ALA A 50 -0.76 -14.99 -0.31
C ALA A 50 0.30 -13.93 -0.05
N LEU A 51 1.58 -14.26 -0.26
CA LEU A 51 2.69 -13.32 -0.06
C LEU A 51 2.53 -12.03 -0.87
N GLY A 52 2.03 -12.12 -2.11
CA GLY A 52 1.78 -10.96 -2.97
C GLY A 52 0.68 -10.01 -2.45
N ALA A 53 -0.17 -10.45 -1.53
CA ALA A 53 -1.14 -9.56 -0.88
C ALA A 53 -0.51 -8.71 0.23
N ALA A 54 0.63 -9.13 0.79
CA ALA A 54 1.33 -8.43 1.87
C ALA A 54 2.60 -7.70 1.40
N ILE A 55 3.41 -8.32 0.54
CA ILE A 55 4.68 -7.75 0.09
C ILE A 55 4.44 -6.46 -0.70
N GLY A 56 5.21 -5.43 -0.40
CA GLY A 56 5.07 -4.10 -1.01
C GLY A 56 3.94 -3.27 -0.44
N ARG A 57 3.10 -3.83 0.45
CA ARG A 57 2.17 -3.06 1.27
C ARG A 57 2.87 -2.50 2.48
N GLU A 58 2.30 -1.45 3.02
CA GLU A 58 2.77 -0.85 4.26
C GLU A 58 1.86 -1.27 5.42
N SER A 59 2.46 -1.57 6.58
CA SER A 59 1.71 -1.96 7.77
C SER A 59 1.25 -0.74 8.57
N LEU A 60 -0.04 -0.63 8.86
CA LEU A 60 -0.61 0.43 9.71
C LEU A 60 -0.20 0.30 11.18
N VAL A 61 0.10 -0.92 11.63
CA VAL A 61 0.45 -1.25 13.02
C VAL A 61 1.71 -2.11 13.09
N ALA A 62 2.31 -2.23 14.27
CA ALA A 62 3.41 -3.15 14.46
C ALA A 62 2.90 -4.61 14.47
N VAL A 63 3.52 -5.48 13.66
CA VAL A 63 3.25 -6.91 13.61
C VAL A 63 4.48 -7.66 14.12
N TYR A 64 4.34 -8.39 15.22
CA TYR A 64 5.45 -9.13 15.83
C TYR A 64 5.75 -10.43 15.10
N ALA A 65 6.98 -10.92 15.24
CA ALA A 65 7.38 -12.21 14.69
C ALA A 65 6.42 -13.34 15.11
N GLY A 66 6.04 -14.19 14.16
CA GLY A 66 5.09 -15.28 14.34
C GLY A 66 3.62 -14.86 14.36
N GLN A 67 3.30 -13.57 14.20
CA GLN A 67 1.91 -13.10 14.11
C GLN A 67 1.41 -13.08 12.65
N PRO A 68 0.13 -13.42 12.42
CA PRO A 68 -0.50 -13.29 11.12
C PRO A 68 -0.59 -11.82 10.70
N VAL A 69 -0.34 -11.55 9.42
CA VAL A 69 -0.45 -10.23 8.81
C VAL A 69 -1.88 -10.03 8.36
N MET A 70 -2.64 -9.15 9.03
CA MET A 70 -4.04 -8.92 8.71
C MET A 70 -4.19 -7.98 7.51
N THR A 71 -5.05 -8.34 6.56
CA THR A 71 -5.35 -7.49 5.39
C THR A 71 -5.87 -6.11 5.78
N ALA A 72 -6.68 -6.03 6.84
CA ALA A 72 -7.18 -4.77 7.40
C ALA A 72 -6.09 -3.85 7.97
N GLN A 73 -4.87 -4.36 8.17
CA GLN A 73 -3.72 -3.59 8.66
C GLN A 73 -2.79 -3.15 7.52
N LEU A 74 -3.11 -3.48 6.27
CA LEU A 74 -2.27 -3.17 5.11
C LEU A 74 -2.82 -1.95 4.36
N THR A 75 -1.91 -1.08 3.95
CA THR A 75 -2.21 0.08 3.12
C THR A 75 -1.22 0.20 1.96
N GLU A 76 -1.55 1.04 0.99
CA GLU A 76 -0.54 1.52 0.03
C GLU A 76 0.58 2.28 0.76
N PRO A 77 1.85 2.08 0.36
CA PRO A 77 2.95 2.85 0.91
C PRO A 77 2.77 4.36 0.73
N ALA A 78 3.17 5.11 1.74
CA ALA A 78 3.24 6.56 1.59
C ALA A 78 4.26 6.94 0.52
N LEU A 79 3.87 7.82 -0.40
CA LEU A 79 4.78 8.43 -1.36
C LEU A 79 5.41 9.71 -0.81
N VAL A 80 4.73 10.32 0.16
CA VAL A 80 5.14 11.59 0.77
C VAL A 80 5.10 11.45 2.28
N GLU A 81 6.20 11.82 2.92
CA GLU A 81 6.35 11.90 4.36
C GLU A 81 6.05 13.30 4.90
N ARG A 82 5.68 13.38 6.18
CA ARG A 82 5.48 14.67 6.84
C ARG A 82 6.80 15.45 6.86
N ASN A 83 6.72 16.74 6.54
CA ASN A 83 7.84 17.67 6.39
C ASN A 83 8.77 17.39 5.21
N GLN A 84 8.45 16.41 4.34
CA GLN A 84 9.20 16.16 3.11
C GLN A 84 9.10 17.38 2.17
N LEU A 85 10.21 17.67 1.49
CA LEU A 85 10.22 18.61 0.37
C LEU A 85 9.57 17.95 -0.84
N VAL A 86 8.57 18.62 -1.41
CA VAL A 86 7.75 18.11 -2.51
C VAL A 86 7.64 19.16 -3.60
N GLU A 87 7.48 18.71 -4.85
CA GLU A 87 7.13 19.59 -5.96
C GLU A 87 5.63 19.87 -5.92
N LEU A 88 5.25 21.14 -5.97
CA LEU A 88 3.88 21.59 -6.10
C LEU A 88 3.63 21.97 -7.55
N VAL A 89 2.66 21.34 -8.18
CA VAL A 89 2.28 21.58 -9.57
C VAL A 89 0.86 22.12 -9.60
N TYR A 90 0.70 23.34 -10.09
CA TYR A 90 -0.60 23.93 -10.37
C TYR A 90 -0.82 23.97 -11.87
N GLU A 91 -1.93 23.40 -12.34
CA GLU A 91 -2.31 23.40 -13.75
C GLU A 91 -3.76 23.84 -13.92
N HIS A 92 -3.98 24.98 -14.58
CA HIS A 92 -5.32 25.48 -14.89
C HIS A 92 -5.31 26.34 -16.15
N ALA A 93 -6.26 26.13 -17.07
CA ALA A 93 -6.45 26.94 -18.28
C ALA A 93 -5.16 27.19 -19.11
N GLY A 94 -4.27 26.20 -19.21
CA GLY A 94 -2.99 26.31 -19.94
C GLY A 94 -1.85 26.97 -19.17
N LEU A 95 -2.10 27.47 -17.95
CA LEU A 95 -1.05 27.94 -17.04
C LEU A 95 -0.54 26.76 -16.22
N ARG A 96 0.78 26.53 -16.25
CA ARG A 96 1.47 25.57 -15.40
C ARG A 96 2.48 26.28 -14.51
N ILE A 97 2.32 26.14 -13.20
CA ILE A 97 3.25 26.69 -12.20
C ILE A 97 3.84 25.51 -11.44
N VAL A 98 5.17 25.49 -11.33
CA VAL A 98 5.92 24.50 -10.56
C VAL A 98 6.72 25.22 -9.49
N THR A 99 6.62 24.76 -8.26
CA THR A 99 7.33 25.36 -7.12
C THR A 99 7.59 24.33 -6.04
N GLU A 100 8.41 24.68 -5.05
CA GLU A 100 8.71 23.79 -3.94
C GLU A 100 7.75 24.01 -2.78
N GLY A 101 7.36 22.90 -2.17
CA GLY A 101 6.51 22.86 -1.00
C GLY A 101 7.09 21.96 0.09
N ARG A 102 6.52 22.11 1.28
CA ARG A 102 6.73 21.19 2.39
C ARG A 102 5.43 20.51 2.75
N ALA A 103 5.42 19.19 2.70
CA ALA A 103 4.27 18.39 3.11
C ALA A 103 4.00 18.58 4.61
N MET A 104 2.75 18.85 4.98
CA MET A 104 2.37 18.98 6.39
C MET A 104 1.89 17.67 7.02
N SER A 105 1.56 16.70 6.18
CA SER A 105 1.14 15.36 6.55
C SER A 105 1.77 14.34 5.61
N ARG A 106 1.80 13.10 6.08
CA ARG A 106 2.15 11.91 5.29
C ARG A 106 0.96 11.49 4.43
N GLY A 107 1.21 10.86 3.30
CA GLY A 107 0.14 10.29 2.46
C GLY A 107 0.65 9.42 1.31
N ALA A 108 -0.24 8.58 0.80
CA ALA A 108 -0.07 7.75 -0.38
C ALA A 108 -0.59 8.46 -1.64
N ALA A 109 -0.39 7.85 -2.81
CA ALA A 109 -0.91 8.40 -4.06
C ALA A 109 -2.44 8.58 -4.00
N GLY A 110 -2.94 9.73 -4.44
CA GLY A 110 -4.36 10.07 -4.41
C GLY A 110 -4.83 10.73 -3.11
N ASP A 111 -4.01 10.74 -2.05
CA ASP A 111 -4.39 11.42 -0.81
C ASP A 111 -4.37 12.93 -0.97
N ARG A 112 -5.36 13.59 -0.36
CA ARG A 112 -5.45 15.05 -0.30
C ARG A 112 -4.72 15.54 0.95
N ILE A 113 -3.60 16.24 0.78
CA ILE A 113 -2.75 16.71 1.89
C ILE A 113 -2.61 18.23 1.90
N ARG A 114 -2.32 18.77 3.09
CA ARG A 114 -1.90 20.17 3.24
C ARG A 114 -0.41 20.29 2.99
N VAL A 115 -0.02 21.34 2.27
CA VAL A 115 1.37 21.65 1.95
C VAL A 115 1.61 23.14 2.18
N MET A 116 2.81 23.49 2.62
CA MET A 116 3.24 24.88 2.71
C MET A 116 4.12 25.20 1.50
N ASN A 117 3.72 26.17 0.69
CA ASN A 117 4.57 26.72 -0.35
C ASN A 117 5.77 27.42 0.32
N LEU A 118 6.99 27.07 -0.07
CA LEU A 118 8.18 27.60 0.59
C LEU A 118 8.56 29.02 0.15
N ALA A 119 8.17 29.42 -1.06
CA ALA A 119 8.42 30.76 -1.58
C ALA A 119 7.47 31.81 -0.98
N SER A 120 6.16 31.51 -0.93
CA SER A 120 5.13 32.44 -0.43
C SER A 120 4.76 32.23 1.04
N ARG A 121 5.13 31.08 1.63
CA ARG A 121 4.68 30.61 2.96
C ARG A 121 3.16 30.38 3.06
N SER A 122 2.45 30.33 1.93
CA SER A 122 1.02 30.04 1.91
C SER A 122 0.74 28.55 2.13
N LEU A 123 -0.33 28.24 2.86
CA LEU A 123 -0.86 26.88 2.95
C LEU A 123 -1.74 26.59 1.75
N LEU A 124 -1.46 25.48 1.09
CA LEU A 124 -2.21 24.96 -0.04
C LEU A 124 -2.72 23.56 0.27
N VAL A 125 -3.77 23.16 -0.43
CA VAL A 125 -4.30 21.79 -0.40
C VAL A 125 -4.13 21.22 -1.79
N GLY A 126 -3.56 20.03 -1.88
CA GLY A 126 -3.39 19.34 -3.15
C GLY A 126 -3.46 17.84 -2.99
N THR A 127 -3.46 17.15 -4.11
CA THR A 127 -3.52 15.69 -4.18
C THR A 127 -2.15 15.13 -4.51
N ILE A 128 -1.72 14.07 -3.81
CA ILE A 128 -0.46 13.40 -4.10
C ILE A 128 -0.56 12.69 -5.45
N GLY A 129 0.20 13.14 -6.42
CA GLY A 129 0.34 12.51 -7.73
C GLY A 129 1.44 11.44 -7.75
N PRO A 130 1.67 10.82 -8.92
CA PRO A 130 2.76 9.87 -9.12
C PRO A 130 4.12 10.50 -8.79
N GLY A 131 5.00 9.72 -8.16
CA GLY A 131 6.35 10.19 -7.79
C GLY A 131 6.39 11.19 -6.64
N GLY A 132 5.26 11.44 -5.93
CA GLY A 132 5.21 12.29 -4.75
C GLY A 132 5.10 13.79 -5.02
N ARG A 133 4.88 14.19 -6.28
CA ARG A 133 4.46 15.57 -6.61
C ARG A 133 3.06 15.85 -6.08
N ILE A 134 2.74 17.10 -5.82
CA ILE A 134 1.45 17.52 -5.29
C ILE A 134 0.74 18.35 -6.35
N ASP A 135 -0.34 17.82 -6.90
CA ASP A 135 -1.17 18.51 -7.86
C ASP A 135 -2.15 19.42 -7.09
N VAL A 136 -2.00 20.74 -7.28
CA VAL A 136 -2.78 21.78 -6.61
C VAL A 136 -3.77 22.34 -7.63
N SER A 137 -5.07 22.27 -7.32
CA SER A 137 -6.13 22.82 -8.16
C SER A 137 -6.83 23.98 -7.45
N PRO A 138 -7.34 24.99 -8.19
CA PRO A 138 -8.28 25.93 -7.59
C PRO A 138 -9.55 25.17 -7.19
N GLU A 139 -10.16 25.53 -6.05
CA GLU A 139 -11.48 25.02 -5.66
C GLU A 139 -12.59 25.63 -6.51
#